data_AF-A0A6G7X8A2-F1
#
_entry.id   AF-A0A6G7X8A2-F1
#
_cell.length_a   1.000
_cell.length_b   1.000
_cell.length_c   1.000
_cell.angle_alpha   90.00
_cell.angle_beta   90.00
_cell.angle_gamma   90.00
#
_symmetry.space_group_name_H-M   'P 1'
#
loop_
_entity.id
_entity.type
_entity.pdbx_description
1 polymer ?
#
loop_
_entity_poly.entity_id
_entity_poly.type
_entity_poly.pdbx_seq_one_letter_code
_entity_poly.pdbx_strand_id
1 'polypeptide(L)'
;MKLKQILSYLLFALIIGFTFTACDSDDADSPVVSEWEFTGFTFNVQTTDPSLKQSILDLLKNSSWSSVGTYTFKENGTCTSRLTPWCGTGMEYPKDFFTEGTYKLKGDSIYLDGRNVAYQFFKGDSLYAYGFGNKQEIAEYLKIDVAKIIRAETMLVYKKVK
;
A
#
# COMPACT_ATOMS: atom_id res chain seq x y z
N MET A 1 59.16 26.95 16.47
CA MET A 1 58.82 25.69 17.17
C MET A 1 57.43 25.23 16.74
N LYS A 2 57.34 24.58 15.57
CA LYS A 2 56.12 24.03 14.95
C LYS A 2 56.19 22.50 14.95
N LEU A 3 56.39 21.89 16.12
CA LEU A 3 56.55 20.43 16.24
C LEU A 3 55.85 19.84 17.49
N LYS A 4 54.96 20.61 18.14
CA LYS A 4 54.23 20.17 19.35
C LYS A 4 52.72 19.97 19.15
N GLN A 5 52.20 20.22 17.95
CA GLN A 5 50.75 20.11 17.65
C GLN A 5 50.38 18.89 16.79
N ILE A 6 51.34 18.08 16.34
CA ILE A 6 51.08 16.92 15.46
C ILE A 6 51.17 15.58 16.22
N LEU A 7 51.71 15.57 17.45
CA LEU A 7 51.88 14.34 18.24
C LEU A 7 50.72 14.05 19.23
N SER A 8 49.67 14.87 19.24
CA SER A 8 48.55 14.73 20.18
C SER A 8 47.31 14.07 19.56
N TYR A 9 47.40 13.63 18.30
CA TYR A 9 46.29 13.00 17.56
C TYR A 9 46.51 11.50 17.25
N LEU A 10 47.54 10.88 17.81
CA LEU A 10 47.96 9.52 17.41
C LEU A 10 48.18 8.55 18.59
N LEU A 11 47.53 8.79 19.73
CA LEU A 11 47.65 7.90 20.89
C LEU A 11 46.36 7.81 21.72
N PHE A 12 45.25 7.40 21.11
CA PHE A 12 44.13 6.75 21.82
C PHE A 12 43.30 5.91 20.84
N ALA A 13 43.99 5.00 20.15
CA ALA A 13 43.36 3.83 19.57
C ALA A 13 43.82 2.64 20.43
N LEU A 14 43.00 2.21 21.38
CA LEU A 14 42.80 0.78 21.70
C LEU A 14 41.79 0.60 22.84
N ILE A 15 40.85 -0.31 22.60
CA ILE A 15 40.08 -1.10 23.58
C ILE A 15 39.01 -0.33 24.36
N ILE A 16 37.78 -0.32 23.82
CA ILE A 16 36.64 -1.00 24.47
C ILE A 16 35.83 -1.66 23.34
N GLY A 17 36.25 -2.86 22.96
CA GLY A 17 35.31 -3.83 22.45
C GLY A 17 34.48 -4.31 23.64
N PHE A 18 33.26 -3.85 23.74
CA PHE A 18 32.21 -4.51 24.50
C PHE A 18 30.97 -4.55 23.63
N THR A 19 30.72 -5.78 23.16
CA THR A 19 29.41 -6.36 22.93
C THR A 19 28.44 -5.49 22.13
N PHE A 20 28.36 -5.76 20.83
CA PHE A 20 27.06 -5.83 20.19
C PHE A 20 26.22 -6.80 21.03
N THR A 21 25.44 -6.26 21.97
CA THR A 21 24.29 -6.96 22.48
C THR A 21 23.34 -7.05 21.29
N ALA A 22 23.54 -8.09 20.48
CA ALA A 22 22.46 -8.71 19.75
C ALA A 22 21.51 -9.24 20.82
N CYS A 23 20.52 -8.41 21.15
CA CYS A 23 19.26 -8.74 21.81
C CYS A 23 18.53 -7.42 22.02
N ASP A 24 17.79 -7.00 21.00
CA ASP A 24 16.37 -6.78 21.21
C ASP A 24 15.67 -7.50 20.06
N SER A 25 15.43 -8.79 20.29
CA SER A 25 14.23 -9.45 19.84
C SER A 25 13.05 -8.81 20.57
N ASP A 26 12.78 -7.54 20.27
CA ASP A 26 11.45 -7.01 20.46
C ASP A 26 10.66 -7.57 19.28
N ASP A 27 9.97 -8.68 19.55
CA ASP A 27 8.79 -9.12 18.80
C ASP A 27 7.73 -8.01 18.89
N ALA A 28 8.04 -6.84 18.31
CA ALA A 28 7.06 -5.85 17.99
C ALA A 28 6.24 -6.49 16.87
N ASP A 29 5.13 -7.11 17.26
CA ASP A 29 4.09 -7.59 16.35
C ASP A 29 3.96 -6.56 15.24
N SER A 30 4.41 -6.94 14.05
CA SER A 30 4.36 -6.03 12.91
C SER A 30 2.89 -5.68 12.70
N PRO A 31 2.49 -4.40 12.72
CA PRO A 31 1.07 -4.01 12.79
C PRO A 31 0.24 -4.54 11.61
N VAL A 32 0.91 -4.85 10.49
CA VAL A 32 0.31 -5.47 9.30
C VAL A 32 0.03 -6.96 9.45
N VAL A 33 0.75 -7.69 10.32
CA VAL A 33 0.60 -9.14 10.51
C VAL A 33 -0.81 -9.41 11.02
N SER A 34 -1.59 -10.03 10.14
CA SER A 34 -3.00 -10.36 10.34
C SER A 34 -3.58 -10.97 9.08
N GLU A 35 -4.80 -11.47 9.21
CA GLU A 35 -5.75 -11.49 8.11
C GLU A 35 -6.48 -10.14 7.98
N TRP A 36 -6.74 -9.73 6.75
CA TRP A 36 -7.40 -8.49 6.37
C TRP A 36 -8.53 -8.82 5.40
N GLU A 37 -9.75 -8.47 5.77
CA GLU A 37 -10.94 -8.76 4.98
C GLU A 37 -11.47 -7.49 4.31
N PHE A 38 -11.83 -7.59 3.04
CA PHE A 38 -12.40 -6.48 2.29
C PHE A 38 -13.75 -6.04 2.90
N THR A 39 -13.90 -4.74 3.10
CA THR A 39 -15.10 -4.13 3.71
C THR A 39 -15.80 -3.12 2.82
N GLY A 40 -15.14 -2.65 1.76
CA GLY A 40 -15.76 -1.73 0.81
C GLY A 40 -14.78 -0.86 0.05
N PHE A 41 -15.35 0.12 -0.65
CA PHE A 41 -14.59 1.08 -1.45
C PHE A 41 -14.69 2.46 -0.85
N THR A 42 -13.62 3.23 -1.00
CA THR A 42 -13.65 4.69 -0.85
C THR A 42 -13.24 5.35 -2.15
N PHE A 43 -13.88 6.47 -2.47
CA PHE A 43 -13.66 7.18 -3.72
C PHE A 43 -13.17 8.60 -3.42
N ASN A 44 -12.09 9.02 -4.07
CA ASN A 44 -11.56 10.37 -3.95
C ASN A 44 -11.63 11.06 -5.31
N VAL A 45 -12.64 11.91 -5.47
CA VAL A 45 -12.89 12.66 -6.70
C VAL A 45 -12.73 14.15 -6.42
N GLN A 46 -11.81 14.77 -7.16
CA GLN A 46 -11.55 16.20 -7.16
C GLN A 46 -11.47 16.68 -8.61
N THR A 47 -12.18 17.75 -8.93
CA THR A 47 -12.28 18.30 -10.28
C THR A 47 -12.10 19.80 -10.24
N THR A 48 -11.69 20.39 -11.36
CA THR A 48 -11.70 21.85 -11.52
C THR A 48 -13.11 22.38 -11.80
N ASP A 49 -13.97 21.54 -12.36
CA ASP A 49 -15.40 21.79 -12.59
C ASP A 49 -16.24 20.89 -11.67
N PRO A 50 -16.93 21.44 -10.66
CA PRO A 50 -17.72 20.66 -9.71
C PRO A 50 -18.86 19.84 -10.33
N SER A 51 -19.38 20.24 -11.51
CA SER A 51 -20.46 19.52 -12.19
C SER A 51 -20.06 18.11 -12.63
N LEU A 52 -18.76 17.89 -12.85
CA LEU A 52 -18.21 16.60 -13.30
C LEU A 52 -18.08 15.57 -12.17
N LYS A 53 -18.14 16.00 -10.90
CA LYS A 53 -17.84 15.15 -9.74
C LYS A 53 -18.74 13.92 -9.69
N GLN A 54 -20.04 14.09 -9.95
CA GLN A 54 -20.99 12.99 -9.88
C GLN A 54 -20.78 11.98 -11.02
N SER A 55 -20.59 12.45 -12.26
CA SER A 55 -20.34 11.56 -13.41
C SER A 55 -19.07 10.74 -13.26
N ILE A 56 -17.99 11.34 -12.72
CA ILE A 56 -16.75 10.60 -12.44
C ILE A 56 -16.98 9.58 -11.31
N LEU A 57 -17.69 9.95 -10.25
CA LEU A 57 -17.99 9.04 -9.15
C LEU A 57 -18.83 7.83 -9.62
N ASP A 58 -19.84 8.08 -10.45
CA ASP A 58 -20.70 7.02 -11.00
C ASP A 58 -19.90 6.12 -11.94
N LEU A 59 -19.02 6.69 -12.76
CA LEU A 59 -18.09 5.90 -13.58
C LEU A 59 -17.23 5.00 -12.69
N LEU A 60 -16.52 5.54 -11.69
CA LEU A 60 -15.64 4.77 -10.81
C LEU A 60 -16.36 3.62 -10.10
N LYS A 61 -17.61 3.82 -9.68
CA LYS A 61 -18.43 2.76 -9.05
C LYS A 61 -18.81 1.64 -10.03
N ASN A 62 -19.02 1.98 -11.30
CA ASN A 62 -19.49 1.04 -12.32
C ASN A 62 -18.34 0.38 -13.09
N SER A 63 -17.20 1.06 -13.21
CA SER A 63 -16.03 0.64 -13.99
C SER A 63 -14.92 0.04 -13.13
N SER A 64 -15.10 -0.10 -11.81
CA SER A 64 -14.07 -0.66 -10.94
C SER A 64 -13.86 -2.14 -11.26
N TRP A 65 -12.96 -2.43 -12.20
CA TRP A 65 -12.29 -3.72 -12.32
C TRP A 65 -11.28 -3.79 -11.19
N SER A 66 -11.70 -4.33 -10.08
CA SER A 66 -10.82 -4.57 -8.93
C SER A 66 -10.95 -6.01 -8.53
N SER A 67 -10.12 -6.48 -7.62
CA SER A 67 -10.31 -7.79 -7.01
C SER A 67 -10.39 -7.60 -5.51
N VAL A 68 -11.45 -8.14 -4.92
CA VAL A 68 -11.80 -8.00 -3.51
C VAL A 68 -11.63 -9.35 -2.83
N GLY A 69 -11.48 -9.38 -1.51
CA GLY A 69 -11.34 -10.63 -0.78
C GLY A 69 -10.45 -10.44 0.43
N THR A 70 -9.52 -11.37 0.66
CA THR A 70 -8.67 -11.37 1.85
C THR A 70 -7.19 -11.29 1.51
N TYR A 71 -6.44 -10.62 2.39
CA TYR A 71 -4.99 -10.68 2.47
C TYR A 71 -4.58 -11.26 3.82
N THR A 72 -3.56 -12.10 3.84
CA THR A 72 -2.96 -12.58 5.09
C THR A 72 -1.47 -12.28 5.06
N PHE A 73 -0.99 -11.48 6.01
CA PHE A 73 0.42 -11.15 6.19
C PHE A 73 0.97 -11.90 7.38
N LYS A 74 2.13 -12.53 7.21
CA LYS A 74 2.81 -13.32 8.24
C LYS A 74 4.10 -12.65 8.68
N GLU A 75 4.55 -12.96 9.89
CA GLU A 75 5.78 -12.41 10.48
C GLU A 75 7.03 -12.70 9.65
N ASN A 76 7.06 -13.86 8.99
CA ASN A 76 8.19 -14.28 8.15
C ASN A 76 8.30 -13.53 6.81
N GLY A 77 7.57 -12.41 6.63
CA GLY A 77 7.60 -11.60 5.42
C GLY A 77 6.85 -12.19 4.22
N THR A 78 6.02 -13.22 4.43
CA THR A 78 5.17 -13.81 3.38
C THR A 78 3.75 -13.28 3.44
N CYS A 79 3.10 -13.18 2.28
CA CYS A 79 1.70 -12.82 2.15
C CYS A 79 0.95 -13.81 1.27
N THR A 80 -0.30 -14.08 1.62
CA THR A 80 -1.25 -14.79 0.74
C THR A 80 -2.43 -13.89 0.46
N SER A 81 -3.04 -14.02 -0.72
CA SER A 81 -4.30 -13.37 -1.02
C SER A 81 -5.28 -14.35 -1.64
N ARG A 82 -6.56 -14.22 -1.28
CA ARG A 82 -7.68 -14.87 -1.96
C ARG A 82 -8.56 -13.76 -2.50
N LEU A 83 -8.53 -13.57 -3.81
CA LEU A 83 -9.18 -12.44 -4.45
C LEU A 83 -10.19 -12.92 -5.49
N THR A 84 -11.38 -12.33 -5.43
CA THR A 84 -12.47 -12.49 -6.39
C THR A 84 -12.52 -11.23 -7.26
N PRO A 85 -12.58 -11.34 -8.59
CA PRO A 85 -12.81 -10.18 -9.45
C PRO A 85 -14.14 -9.50 -9.07
N TRP A 86 -14.08 -8.21 -8.83
CA TRP A 86 -15.23 -7.36 -8.62
C TRP A 86 -15.50 -6.55 -9.87
N CYS A 87 -16.76 -6.52 -10.30
CA CYS A 87 -17.25 -5.54 -11.26
C CYS A 87 -18.54 -4.92 -10.73
N GLY A 88 -18.68 -3.60 -10.90
CA GLY A 88 -19.92 -2.88 -10.52
C GLY A 88 -21.14 -3.29 -11.36
N THR A 89 -20.94 -4.09 -12.42
CA THR A 89 -21.99 -4.50 -13.37
C THR A 89 -22.65 -5.84 -13.03
N GLY A 90 -22.31 -6.48 -11.90
CA GLY A 90 -22.93 -7.76 -11.49
C GLY A 90 -22.56 -8.97 -12.37
N MET A 91 -21.52 -8.87 -13.20
CA MET A 91 -20.95 -10.03 -13.89
C MET A 91 -20.11 -10.83 -12.88
N GLU A 92 -20.59 -12.02 -12.53
CA GLU A 92 -19.82 -13.01 -11.79
C GLU A 92 -18.70 -13.54 -12.70
N TYR A 93 -17.45 -13.22 -12.38
CA TYR A 93 -16.31 -13.97 -12.92
C TYR A 93 -16.04 -15.15 -12.00
N PRO A 94 -16.11 -16.39 -12.50
CA PRO A 94 -15.85 -17.54 -11.68
C PRO A 94 -14.34 -17.64 -11.44
N LYS A 95 -14.03 -17.92 -10.17
CA LYS A 95 -12.77 -18.43 -9.60
C LYS A 95 -11.96 -17.36 -8.87
N ASP A 96 -11.99 -17.48 -7.54
CA ASP A 96 -10.98 -16.92 -6.67
C ASP A 96 -9.60 -17.26 -7.23
N PHE A 97 -8.74 -16.25 -7.33
CA PHE A 97 -7.34 -16.49 -7.58
C PHE A 97 -6.58 -16.37 -6.26
N PHE A 98 -5.84 -17.43 -5.96
CA PHE A 98 -4.93 -17.47 -4.83
C PHE A 98 -3.56 -17.03 -5.30
N THR A 99 -2.97 -16.08 -4.59
CA THR A 99 -1.57 -15.71 -4.80
C THR A 99 -0.80 -15.83 -3.50
N GLU A 100 0.44 -16.25 -3.62
CA GLU A 100 1.42 -16.23 -2.54
C GLU A 100 2.61 -15.40 -3.02
N GLY A 101 3.19 -14.64 -2.11
CA GLY A 101 4.34 -13.79 -2.38
C GLY A 101 5.04 -13.37 -1.10
N THR A 102 6.03 -12.51 -1.26
CA THR A 102 6.72 -11.86 -0.14
C THR A 102 6.34 -10.39 -0.10
N TYR A 103 6.42 -9.79 1.09
CA TYR A 103 6.19 -8.37 1.28
C TYR A 103 7.31 -7.71 2.08
N LYS A 104 7.46 -6.40 1.88
CA LYS A 104 8.35 -5.53 2.63
C LYS A 104 7.59 -4.32 3.14
N LEU A 105 8.01 -3.83 4.30
CA LEU A 105 7.46 -2.62 4.91
C LEU A 105 8.41 -1.44 4.76
N LYS A 106 7.84 -0.27 4.50
CA LYS A 106 8.55 1.02 4.61
C LYS A 106 7.59 2.04 5.24
N GLY A 107 7.72 2.22 6.56
CA GLY A 107 6.70 2.92 7.34
C GLY A 107 5.36 2.20 7.23
N ASP A 108 4.28 2.94 6.98
CA ASP A 108 2.94 2.39 6.84
C ASP A 108 2.67 1.73 5.48
N SER A 109 3.65 1.74 4.57
CA SER A 109 3.50 1.21 3.20
C SER A 109 3.99 -0.24 3.09
N ILE A 110 3.21 -1.05 2.38
CA ILE A 110 3.46 -2.47 2.08
C ILE A 110 3.79 -2.59 0.59
N TYR A 111 4.90 -3.28 0.31
CA TYR A 111 5.39 -3.56 -1.04
C TYR A 111 5.39 -5.06 -1.27
N LEU A 112 4.59 -5.54 -2.23
CA LEU A 112 4.55 -6.95 -2.61
C LEU A 112 5.58 -7.23 -3.72
N ASP A 113 6.44 -8.22 -3.53
CA ASP A 113 7.41 -8.65 -4.54
C ASP A 113 6.71 -9.56 -5.59
N GLY A 114 6.83 -9.22 -6.87
CA GLY A 114 6.47 -10.14 -7.97
C GLY A 114 5.11 -9.97 -8.67
N ARG A 115 4.27 -8.98 -8.35
CA ARG A 115 3.12 -8.55 -9.19
C ARG A 115 2.57 -7.22 -8.69
N ASN A 116 2.21 -6.33 -9.63
CA ASN A 116 1.61 -4.99 -9.45
C ASN A 116 1.43 -4.55 -8.00
N VAL A 117 2.36 -3.70 -7.55
CA VAL A 117 2.33 -2.99 -6.27
C VAL A 117 1.01 -2.21 -6.18
N ALA A 118 -0.03 -2.84 -5.64
CA ALA A 118 -1.05 -2.09 -4.95
C ALA A 118 -0.30 -1.45 -3.79
N TYR A 119 -0.08 -0.14 -3.86
CA TYR A 119 0.39 0.62 -2.72
C TYR A 119 -0.63 0.40 -1.62
N GLN A 120 -0.28 -0.50 -0.71
CA GLN A 120 -1.09 -0.86 0.40
C GLN A 120 -0.56 -0.08 1.58
N PHE A 121 -1.38 0.77 2.19
CA PHE A 121 -1.00 1.38 3.45
C PHE A 121 -1.97 0.97 4.54
N PHE A 122 -1.45 0.76 5.74
CA PHE A 122 -2.28 0.47 6.89
C PHE A 122 -2.31 1.67 7.84
N LYS A 123 -3.43 1.83 8.55
CA LYS A 123 -3.60 2.86 9.59
C LYS A 123 -4.53 2.30 10.65
N GLY A 124 -3.97 1.91 11.80
CA GLY A 124 -4.71 1.17 12.82
C GLY A 124 -5.27 -0.12 12.25
N ASP A 125 -6.58 -0.35 12.43
CA ASP A 125 -7.27 -1.57 11.99
C ASP A 125 -7.76 -1.52 10.52
N SER A 126 -7.24 -0.59 9.71
CA SER A 126 -7.62 -0.45 8.30
C SER A 126 -6.42 -0.57 7.37
N LEU A 127 -6.59 -1.35 6.29
CA LEU A 127 -5.64 -1.50 5.20
C LEU A 127 -6.30 -0.95 3.92
N TYR A 128 -5.55 -0.16 3.18
CA TYR A 128 -6.02 0.51 1.97
C TYR A 128 -5.21 0.06 0.78
N ALA A 129 -5.84 -0.60 -0.19
CA ALA A 129 -5.19 -0.97 -1.44
C ALA A 129 -5.64 -0.05 -2.58
N TYR A 130 -4.70 0.41 -3.40
CA TYR A 130 -5.04 1.18 -4.59
C TYR A 130 -5.85 0.32 -5.58
N GLY A 131 -7.00 0.84 -6.02
CA GLY A 131 -7.86 0.24 -7.02
C GLY A 131 -7.74 0.93 -8.38
N PHE A 132 -8.89 1.25 -8.98
CA PHE A 132 -8.98 1.93 -10.27
C PHE A 132 -8.98 3.47 -10.12
N GLY A 133 -8.30 4.20 -11.00
CA GLY A 133 -8.21 5.66 -10.90
C GLY A 133 -7.37 6.37 -11.95
N ASN A 134 -7.36 5.88 -13.19
CA ASN A 134 -6.59 6.52 -14.26
C ASN A 134 -7.36 7.73 -14.83
N LYS A 135 -6.80 8.94 -14.69
CA LYS A 135 -7.43 10.18 -15.17
C LYS A 135 -7.64 10.18 -16.69
N GLN A 136 -6.69 9.64 -17.44
CA GLN A 136 -6.75 9.58 -18.90
C GLN A 136 -7.93 8.72 -19.35
N GLU A 137 -8.07 7.52 -18.80
CA GLU A 137 -9.17 6.60 -19.14
C GLU A 137 -10.54 7.19 -18.76
N ILE A 138 -10.64 7.85 -17.61
CA ILE A 138 -11.87 8.54 -17.19
C ILE A 138 -12.21 9.70 -18.14
N ALA A 139 -11.21 10.50 -18.52
CA ALA A 139 -11.40 11.63 -19.42
C ALA A 139 -11.85 11.19 -20.81
N GLU A 140 -11.25 10.12 -21.35
CA GLU A 140 -11.63 9.50 -22.62
C GLU A 140 -13.07 8.97 -22.57
N TYR A 141 -13.44 8.24 -21.51
CA TYR A 141 -14.79 7.68 -21.37
C TYR A 141 -15.86 8.77 -21.31
N LEU A 142 -15.63 9.80 -20.49
CA LEU A 142 -16.59 10.91 -20.31
C LEU A 142 -16.49 11.99 -21.39
N LYS A 143 -15.53 11.87 -22.33
CA LYS A 143 -15.25 12.87 -23.38
C LYS A 143 -15.02 14.27 -22.81
N ILE A 144 -14.25 14.34 -21.73
CA ILE A 144 -13.86 15.60 -21.08
C ILE A 144 -12.36 15.80 -21.19
N ASP A 145 -11.91 17.04 -20.98
CA ASP A 145 -10.48 17.33 -20.87
C ASP A 145 -9.92 16.74 -19.57
N VAL A 146 -8.82 15.99 -19.68
CA VAL A 146 -8.10 15.39 -18.55
C VAL A 146 -7.65 16.43 -17.53
N ALA A 147 -7.34 17.65 -17.97
CA ALA A 147 -6.97 18.77 -17.09
C ALA A 147 -8.11 19.16 -16.12
N LYS A 148 -9.35 18.75 -16.40
CA LYS A 148 -10.48 18.97 -15.49
C LYS A 148 -10.52 18.00 -14.30
N ILE A 149 -9.67 16.97 -14.29
CA ILE A 149 -9.60 15.94 -13.24
C ILE A 149 -8.36 16.20 -12.37
N ILE A 150 -8.58 16.74 -11.16
CA ILE A 150 -7.51 16.93 -10.16
C ILE A 150 -7.17 15.59 -9.50
N ARG A 151 -8.18 14.77 -9.21
CA ARG A 151 -8.02 13.43 -8.60
C ARG A 151 -9.25 12.58 -8.91
N ALA A 152 -9.04 11.30 -9.19
CA ALA A 152 -10.14 10.35 -9.38
C ALA A 152 -9.60 8.95 -9.05
N GLU A 153 -9.74 8.54 -7.80
CA GLU A 153 -9.13 7.32 -7.29
C GLU A 153 -10.17 6.48 -6.53
N THR A 154 -10.08 5.17 -6.71
CA THR A 154 -10.77 4.18 -5.90
C THR A 154 -9.75 3.50 -4.99
N MET A 155 -10.05 3.43 -3.70
CA MET A 155 -9.28 2.65 -2.74
C MET A 155 -10.15 1.53 -2.20
N LEU A 156 -9.61 0.32 -2.18
CA LEU A 156 -10.20 -0.82 -1.50
C LEU A 156 -9.86 -0.72 -0.03
N VAL A 157 -10.86 -0.88 0.83
CA VAL A 157 -10.70 -0.81 2.28
C VAL A 157 -10.86 -2.20 2.86
N TYR A 158 -9.87 -2.62 3.62
CA TYR A 158 -9.86 -3.88 4.36
C TYR A 158 -9.79 -3.59 5.85
N LYS A 159 -10.36 -4.48 6.66
CA LYS A 159 -10.24 -4.42 8.12
C LYS A 159 -9.48 -5.61 8.65
N LYS A 160 -8.75 -5.38 9.73
CA LYS A 160 -8.03 -6.41 10.47
C LYS A 160 -9.04 -7.43 11.04
N VAL A 161 -8.88 -8.69 10.68
CA VAL A 161 -9.59 -9.82 11.29
C VAL A 161 -8.72 -10.28 12.47
N LYS A 162 -9.31 -10.30 13.66
CA LYS A 162 -8.64 -10.62 14.93
C LYS A 162 -8.10 -12.04 14.97
#